data_AF-A0A7J7IWC2-F1
#
_entry.id   AF-A0A7J7IWC2-F1
#
_cell.length_a   1.000
_cell.length_b   1.000
_cell.length_c   1.000
_cell.angle_alpha   90.00
_cell.angle_beta   90.00
_cell.angle_gamma   90.00
#
_symmetry.space_group_name_H-M   'P 1'
#
loop_
_entity.id
_entity.type
_entity.pdbx_description
1 polymer ?
#
loop_
_entity_poly.entity_id
_entity_poly.type
_entity_poly.pdbx_seq_one_letter_code
_entity_poly.pdbx_strand_id
1 'polypeptide(L)'
;MKDIGNKYMHLTNYSVQKKSSEYESNADDTICQGHKWSLKSLWGYLLKRGVNTNEIWKNIKDLIVKTIISAESSINSYIKSNVRNRYSVHELFGFDILLDETYKPWVLEVNISPSLHSNSQLDINIKGGMIKDLHNLAGFRIPDKADLVANPSNENYKLSPPSNRYCIDKRVFPQSLSADEKAKHSYYSQRYQDEVLVCSCYI
;
A
#
# COMPACT_ATOMS: atom_id res chain seq x y z
N MET A 1 -19.08 -8.18 33.75
CA MET A 1 -18.90 -8.82 32.43
C MET A 1 -19.48 -7.84 31.42
N LYS A 2 -18.65 -7.31 30.50
CA LYS A 2 -19.05 -6.24 29.56
C LYS A 2 -20.12 -6.78 28.59
N ASP A 3 -21.13 -5.97 28.28
CA ASP A 3 -22.23 -6.31 27.37
C ASP A 3 -21.71 -6.69 25.97
N ILE A 4 -21.78 -7.98 25.62
CA ILE A 4 -21.33 -8.49 24.31
C ILE A 4 -22.25 -8.00 23.17
N GLY A 5 -23.50 -7.66 23.47
CA GLY A 5 -24.49 -7.21 22.49
C GLY A 5 -24.27 -5.77 22.03
N ASN A 6 -23.57 -4.96 22.83
CA ASN A 6 -23.25 -3.59 22.45
C ASN A 6 -22.11 -3.55 21.42
N LYS A 7 -22.50 -3.60 20.15
CA LYS A 7 -21.59 -3.50 19.00
C LYS A 7 -20.70 -2.24 19.00
N TYR A 8 -21.12 -1.13 19.63
CA TYR A 8 -20.33 0.11 19.63
C TYR A 8 -19.09 0.03 20.54
N MET A 9 -19.06 -0.93 21.47
CA MET A 9 -17.87 -1.22 22.28
C MET A 9 -16.85 -2.10 21.54
N HIS A 10 -17.33 -2.97 20.65
CA HIS A 10 -16.51 -4.05 20.07
C HIS A 10 -16.11 -3.79 18.62
N LEU A 11 -16.92 -3.02 17.88
CA LEU A 11 -16.68 -2.71 16.47
C LEU A 11 -16.17 -1.28 16.33
N THR A 12 -14.97 -1.15 15.78
CA THR A 12 -14.30 0.14 15.57
C THR A 12 -14.60 0.73 14.18
N ASN A 13 -15.32 0.00 13.31
CA ASN A 13 -15.60 0.44 11.96
C ASN A 13 -16.39 1.76 11.98
N TYR A 14 -15.92 2.75 11.21
CA TYR A 14 -16.57 4.06 11.11
C TYR A 14 -18.05 3.97 10.69
N SER A 15 -18.42 3.03 9.81
CA SER A 15 -19.80 2.82 9.35
C SER A 15 -20.77 2.44 10.48
N VAL A 16 -20.26 1.82 11.55
CA VAL A 16 -20.98 1.47 12.76
C VAL A 16 -20.90 2.63 13.76
N GLN A 17 -19.69 3.11 14.06
CA GLN A 17 -19.46 4.12 15.10
C GLN A 17 -20.13 5.46 14.79
N LYS A 18 -20.24 5.87 13.52
CA LYS A 18 -20.95 7.11 13.14
C LYS A 18 -22.44 7.12 13.51
N LYS A 19 -23.02 5.96 13.85
CA LYS A 19 -24.42 5.82 14.28
C LYS A 19 -24.57 5.83 15.80
N SER A 20 -23.45 5.82 16.56
CA SER A 20 -23.48 5.95 18.00
C SER A 20 -23.84 7.38 18.40
N SER A 21 -24.67 7.55 19.42
CA SER A 21 -24.98 8.86 20.01
C SER A 21 -23.79 9.51 20.69
N GLU A 22 -22.77 8.72 21.06
CA GLU A 22 -21.52 9.18 21.69
C GLU A 22 -20.45 9.52 20.65
N TYR A 23 -20.73 9.38 19.35
CA TYR A 23 -19.73 9.63 18.32
C TYR A 23 -19.33 11.11 18.27
N GLU A 24 -18.05 11.35 18.54
CA GLU A 24 -17.42 12.65 18.44
C GLU A 24 -16.46 12.70 17.25
N SER A 25 -16.67 13.65 16.34
CA SER A 25 -15.76 13.89 15.22
C SER A 25 -14.60 14.79 15.66
N ASN A 26 -13.40 14.47 15.18
CA ASN A 26 -12.28 15.40 15.28
C ASN A 26 -12.36 16.47 14.20
N ALA A 27 -12.27 17.73 14.63
CA ALA A 27 -12.09 18.88 13.75
C ALA A 27 -10.61 19.25 13.54
N ASP A 28 -9.72 18.83 14.45
CA ASP A 28 -8.29 19.16 14.42
C ASP A 28 -7.42 17.90 14.39
N ASP A 29 -6.56 17.81 13.38
CA ASP A 29 -5.67 16.68 13.11
C ASP A 29 -4.57 16.51 14.18
N THR A 30 -4.38 17.49 15.06
CA THR A 30 -3.34 17.50 16.11
C THR A 30 -3.86 17.09 17.48
N ILE A 31 -5.19 17.04 17.66
CA ILE A 31 -5.83 16.78 18.94
C ILE A 31 -6.23 15.30 19.02
N CYS A 32 -5.98 14.68 20.17
CA CYS A 32 -6.37 13.30 20.49
C CYS A 32 -7.78 13.28 21.12
N GLN A 33 -8.76 13.90 20.49
CA GLN A 33 -10.17 13.93 20.93
C GLN A 33 -11.03 13.06 19.99
N GLY A 34 -12.29 12.79 20.28
CA GLY A 34 -13.16 12.04 19.37
C GLY A 34 -12.72 10.62 18.95
N HIS A 35 -13.45 10.06 17.98
CA HIS A 35 -13.42 8.63 17.64
C HIS A 35 -12.51 8.28 16.45
N LYS A 36 -11.81 9.25 15.85
CA LYS A 36 -10.94 9.05 14.69
C LYS A 36 -9.68 9.90 14.82
N TRP A 37 -8.51 9.28 14.95
CA TRP A 37 -7.23 9.97 15.12
C TRP A 37 -6.32 9.75 13.92
N SER A 38 -5.48 10.73 13.62
CA SER A 38 -4.34 10.51 12.73
C SER A 38 -3.33 9.56 13.40
N LEU A 39 -2.55 8.82 12.62
CA LEU A 39 -1.44 8.03 13.15
C LEU A 39 -0.44 8.90 13.91
N LYS A 40 -0.21 10.14 13.43
CA LYS A 40 0.66 11.12 14.10
C LYS A 40 0.16 11.42 15.52
N SER A 41 -1.14 11.64 15.69
CA SER A 41 -1.77 11.89 16.99
C SER A 41 -1.67 10.66 17.90
N LEU A 42 -1.96 9.47 17.37
CA LEU A 42 -1.79 8.21 18.10
C LEU A 42 -0.36 8.02 18.62
N TRP A 43 0.65 8.25 17.77
CA TRP A 43 2.05 8.14 18.19
C TRP A 43 2.42 9.18 19.23
N GLY A 44 1.96 10.43 19.09
CA GLY A 44 2.13 11.46 20.10
C GLY A 44 1.51 11.07 21.46
N TYR A 45 0.33 10.45 21.44
CA TYR A 45 -0.35 9.96 22.64
C TYR A 45 0.44 8.83 23.33
N LEU A 46 0.89 7.82 22.57
CA LEU A 46 1.63 6.68 23.11
C LEU A 46 3.02 7.08 23.63
N LEU A 47 3.72 7.98 22.92
CA LEU A 47 5.02 8.50 23.37
C LEU A 47 4.91 9.22 24.72
N LYS A 48 3.86 10.03 24.94
CA LYS A 48 3.61 10.70 26.23
C LYS A 48 3.37 9.71 27.38
N ARG A 49 3.00 8.47 27.09
CA ARG A 49 2.81 7.38 28.07
C ARG A 49 4.06 6.50 28.25
N GLY A 50 5.19 6.86 27.64
CA GLY A 50 6.44 6.10 27.73
C GLY A 50 6.48 4.84 26.86
N VAL A 51 5.57 4.73 25.87
CA VAL A 51 5.51 3.57 24.97
C VAL A 51 6.49 3.74 23.81
N ASN A 52 7.23 2.68 23.48
CA ASN A 52 8.16 2.65 22.36
C ASN A 52 7.43 2.52 21.00
N THR A 53 6.98 3.64 20.44
CA THR A 53 6.25 3.66 19.16
C THR A 53 7.09 3.22 17.96
N ASN A 54 8.42 3.37 18.02
CA ASN A 54 9.31 2.93 16.94
C ASN A 54 9.30 1.39 16.80
N GLU A 55 9.27 0.69 17.93
CA GLU A 55 9.19 -0.78 17.95
C GLU A 55 7.83 -1.26 17.46
N ILE A 56 6.73 -0.63 17.89
CA ILE A 56 5.39 -0.93 17.38
C ILE A 56 5.35 -0.74 15.85
N TRP A 57 5.87 0.38 15.36
CA TRP A 57 5.88 0.67 13.92
C TRP A 57 6.77 -0.30 13.13
N LYS A 58 7.90 -0.72 13.70
CA LYS A 58 8.74 -1.78 13.12
C LYS A 58 7.95 -3.09 12.99
N ASN A 59 7.24 -3.50 14.04
CA ASN A 59 6.45 -4.72 14.07
C ASN A 59 5.26 -4.67 13.10
N ILE A 60 4.62 -3.51 12.97
CA ILE A 60 3.55 -3.29 11.97
C ILE A 60 4.10 -3.45 10.54
N LYS A 61 5.25 -2.86 10.22
CA LYS A 61 5.86 -3.00 8.88
C LYS A 61 6.24 -4.45 8.58
N ASP A 62 6.85 -5.14 9.54
CA ASP A 62 7.21 -6.56 9.41
C ASP A 62 5.97 -7.44 9.17
N LEU A 63 4.90 -7.20 9.92
CA LEU A 63 3.60 -7.86 9.76
C LEU A 63 3.00 -7.64 8.36
N ILE A 64 2.99 -6.40 7.86
CA ILE A 64 2.50 -6.05 6.52
C ILE A 64 3.33 -6.77 5.46
N VAL A 65 4.67 -6.72 5.53
CA VAL A 65 5.56 -7.36 4.56
C VAL A 65 5.33 -8.87 4.51
N LYS A 66 5.25 -9.54 5.66
CA LYS A 66 4.96 -10.98 5.73
C LYS A 66 3.60 -11.33 5.12
N THR A 67 2.60 -10.49 5.34
CA THR A 67 1.25 -10.68 4.77
C THR A 67 1.25 -10.53 3.25
N ILE A 68 2.03 -9.61 2.69
CA ILE A 68 2.16 -9.47 1.24
C ILE A 68 2.95 -10.64 0.64
N ILE A 69 4.04 -11.06 1.28
CA ILE A 69 4.86 -12.20 0.83
C ILE A 69 4.02 -13.48 0.77
N SER A 70 3.13 -13.72 1.73
CA SER A 70 2.29 -14.92 1.72
C SER A 70 1.33 -15.01 0.52
N ALA A 71 0.95 -13.86 -0.06
CA ALA A 71 0.12 -13.78 -1.25
C ALA A 71 0.91 -13.60 -2.56
N GLU A 72 2.21 -13.32 -2.48
CA GLU A 72 3.05 -12.89 -3.60
C GLU A 72 3.05 -13.88 -4.76
N SER A 73 3.23 -15.17 -4.48
CA SER A 73 3.31 -16.21 -5.53
C SER A 73 2.06 -16.24 -6.40
N SER A 74 0.89 -16.23 -5.76
CA SER A 74 -0.41 -16.21 -6.44
C SER A 74 -0.57 -14.94 -7.28
N ILE A 75 -0.28 -13.77 -6.70
CA ILE A 75 -0.37 -12.47 -7.39
C ILE A 75 0.55 -12.45 -8.61
N ASN A 76 1.80 -12.90 -8.45
CA ASN A 76 2.79 -12.94 -9.54
C ASN A 76 2.36 -13.86 -10.68
N SER A 77 1.69 -14.97 -10.39
CA SER A 77 1.14 -15.86 -11.42
C SER A 77 0.06 -15.15 -12.26
N TYR A 78 -0.85 -14.43 -11.60
CA TYR A 78 -1.88 -13.65 -12.29
C TYR A 78 -1.28 -12.48 -13.10
N ILE A 79 -0.29 -11.77 -12.56
CA ILE A 79 0.38 -10.68 -13.27
C ILE A 79 1.04 -11.20 -14.55
N LYS A 80 1.78 -12.32 -14.48
CA LYS A 80 2.46 -12.92 -15.64
C LYS A 80 1.49 -13.35 -16.75
N SER A 81 0.30 -13.82 -16.39
CA SER A 81 -0.69 -14.34 -17.34
C SER A 81 -1.61 -13.26 -17.92
N ASN A 82 -1.89 -12.19 -17.17
CA ASN A 82 -2.91 -11.21 -17.55
C ASN A 82 -2.35 -9.83 -17.94
N VAL A 83 -1.07 -9.55 -17.65
CA VAL A 83 -0.52 -8.20 -17.79
C VAL A 83 0.69 -8.21 -18.72
N ARG A 84 0.66 -7.34 -19.74
CA ARG A 84 1.77 -7.18 -20.69
C ARG A 84 3.02 -6.57 -20.06
N ASN A 85 2.84 -5.68 -19.09
CA ASN A 85 3.93 -5.01 -18.39
C ASN A 85 3.60 -4.90 -16.90
N ARG A 86 4.51 -5.38 -16.03
CA ARG A 86 4.34 -5.35 -14.57
C ARG A 86 4.23 -3.92 -14.02
N TYR A 87 4.81 -2.94 -14.71
CA TYR A 87 4.70 -1.51 -14.36
C TYR A 87 3.30 -0.92 -14.64
N SER A 88 2.39 -1.69 -15.25
CA SER A 88 1.03 -1.24 -15.53
C SER A 88 0.04 -1.51 -14.39
N VAL A 89 0.47 -2.17 -13.32
CA VAL A 89 -0.40 -2.54 -12.20
C VAL A 89 0.17 -2.02 -10.89
N HIS A 90 -0.68 -1.37 -10.11
CA HIS A 90 -0.43 -0.97 -8.73
C HIS A 90 -1.73 -1.10 -7.96
N GLU A 91 -1.64 -1.52 -6.70
CA GLU A 91 -2.81 -1.79 -5.86
C GLU A 91 -2.64 -1.04 -4.53
N LEU A 92 -3.72 -0.41 -4.06
CA LEU A 92 -3.77 0.22 -2.75
C LEU A 92 -4.51 -0.69 -1.78
N PHE A 93 -3.78 -1.27 -0.83
CA PHE A 93 -4.36 -2.08 0.23
C PHE A 93 -4.66 -1.24 1.48
N GLY A 94 -5.82 -1.48 2.10
CA GLY A 94 -6.12 -1.01 3.45
C GLY A 94 -5.89 -2.11 4.47
N PHE A 95 -4.91 -1.94 5.35
CA PHE A 95 -4.66 -2.88 6.44
C PHE A 95 -5.37 -2.45 7.71
N ASP A 96 -6.22 -3.33 8.23
CA ASP A 96 -6.89 -3.15 9.52
C ASP A 96 -6.08 -3.90 10.58
N ILE A 97 -5.39 -3.14 11.44
CA ILE A 97 -4.44 -3.67 12.43
C ILE A 97 -4.94 -3.34 13.84
N LEU A 98 -5.01 -4.37 14.69
CA LEU A 98 -5.32 -4.24 16.10
C LEU A 98 -4.04 -4.31 16.94
N LEU A 99 -3.89 -3.41 17.91
CA LEU A 99 -2.87 -3.51 18.96
C LEU A 99 -3.50 -4.11 20.21
N ASP A 100 -2.90 -5.17 20.75
CA ASP A 100 -3.32 -5.74 22.04
C ASP A 100 -2.79 -4.94 23.25
N GLU A 101 -3.08 -5.41 24.46
CA GLU A 101 -2.65 -4.77 25.70
C GLU A 101 -1.13 -4.66 25.87
N THR A 102 -0.36 -5.46 25.13
CA THR A 102 1.12 -5.42 25.09
C THR A 102 1.65 -4.65 23.89
N TYR A 103 0.78 -4.00 23.12
CA TYR A 103 1.10 -3.30 21.88
C TYR A 103 1.60 -4.21 20.75
N LYS A 104 1.36 -5.52 20.83
CA LYS A 104 1.65 -6.43 19.72
C LYS A 104 0.59 -6.21 18.62
N PRO A 105 1.02 -6.02 17.35
CA PRO A 105 0.10 -5.83 16.24
C PRO A 105 -0.44 -7.15 15.70
N TRP A 106 -1.73 -7.16 15.36
CA TRP A 106 -2.45 -8.27 14.75
C TRP A 106 -3.18 -7.78 13.50
N VAL A 107 -3.03 -8.47 12.36
CA VAL A 107 -3.84 -8.19 11.17
C VAL A 107 -5.24 -8.75 11.40
N LEU A 108 -6.25 -7.91 11.25
CA LEU A 108 -7.65 -8.34 11.25
C LEU A 108 -8.09 -8.68 9.83
N GLU A 109 -7.87 -7.76 8.89
CA GLU A 109 -8.20 -7.94 7.48
C GLU A 109 -7.33 -7.07 6.58
N VAL A 110 -7.30 -7.44 5.30
CA VAL A 110 -6.68 -6.65 4.22
C VAL A 110 -7.74 -6.33 3.19
N ASN A 111 -8.07 -5.05 3.09
CA ASN A 111 -9.05 -4.51 2.17
C ASN A 111 -8.39 -4.19 0.81
N ILE A 112 -8.85 -4.83 -0.26
CA ILE A 112 -8.44 -4.53 -1.65
C ILE A 112 -9.12 -3.28 -2.22
N SER A 113 -10.14 -2.75 -1.54
CA SER A 113 -10.86 -1.54 -1.95
C SER A 113 -11.13 -0.67 -0.73
N PRO A 114 -10.08 -0.10 -0.11
CA PRO A 114 -10.24 0.75 1.05
C PRO A 114 -11.07 1.99 0.71
N SER A 115 -11.94 2.42 1.64
CA SER A 115 -12.81 3.57 1.39
C SER A 115 -12.02 4.87 1.26
N LEU A 116 -12.14 5.51 0.09
CA LEU A 116 -11.61 6.85 -0.16
C LEU A 116 -12.63 7.98 0.04
N HIS A 117 -13.81 7.68 0.60
CA HIS A 117 -14.78 8.72 0.97
C HIS A 117 -14.20 9.61 2.07
N SER A 118 -14.27 10.93 1.87
CA SER A 118 -13.71 11.91 2.79
C SER A 118 -14.82 12.78 3.38
N ASN A 119 -15.28 12.40 4.58
CA ASN A 119 -16.38 13.06 5.26
C ASN A 119 -15.92 14.09 6.31
N SER A 120 -14.62 14.16 6.59
CA SER A 120 -14.00 15.14 7.50
C SER A 120 -12.74 15.75 6.90
N GLN A 121 -12.32 16.90 7.42
CA GLN A 121 -11.07 17.55 7.00
C GLN A 121 -9.86 16.64 7.22
N LEU A 122 -9.84 15.90 8.33
CA LEU A 122 -8.84 14.87 8.62
C LEU A 122 -8.76 13.81 7.51
N ASP A 123 -9.91 13.31 7.05
CA ASP A 123 -9.95 12.32 5.95
C ASP A 123 -9.38 12.92 4.66
N ILE A 124 -9.74 14.17 4.33
CA ILE A 124 -9.24 14.87 3.13
C ILE A 124 -7.71 15.01 3.19
N ASN A 125 -7.18 15.48 4.33
CA ASN A 125 -5.76 15.73 4.50
C ASN A 125 -4.93 14.44 4.38
N ILE A 126 -5.37 13.38 5.05
CA ILE A 126 -4.67 12.08 5.04
C ILE A 126 -4.81 11.41 3.67
N LYS A 127 -6.05 11.22 3.19
CA LYS A 127 -6.30 10.45 1.96
C LYS A 127 -5.82 11.19 0.72
N GLY A 128 -5.99 12.52 0.66
CA GLY A 128 -5.49 13.34 -0.43
C GLY A 128 -3.98 13.27 -0.57
N GLY A 129 -3.24 13.39 0.55
CA GLY A 129 -1.79 13.21 0.57
C GLY A 129 -1.36 11.82 0.13
N MET A 130 -1.97 10.79 0.71
CA MET A 130 -1.70 9.38 0.38
C MET A 130 -1.92 9.07 -1.12
N ILE A 131 -3.04 9.51 -1.70
CA ILE A 131 -3.34 9.24 -3.13
C ILE A 131 -2.37 9.96 -4.06
N LYS A 132 -2.01 11.20 -3.74
CA LYS A 132 -0.98 11.94 -4.48
C LYS A 132 0.36 11.18 -4.45
N ASP A 133 0.79 10.72 -3.28
CA ASP A 133 2.05 10.01 -3.13
C ASP A 133 2.02 8.63 -3.81
N LEU A 134 0.87 7.93 -3.76
CA LEU A 134 0.66 6.68 -4.51
C LEU A 134 0.88 6.88 -6.02
N HIS A 135 0.27 7.89 -6.63
CA HIS A 135 0.43 8.15 -8.08
C HIS A 135 1.87 8.56 -8.43
N ASN A 136 2.52 9.34 -7.57
CA ASN A 136 3.93 9.70 -7.75
C ASN A 136 4.84 8.48 -7.70
N LEU A 137 4.62 7.56 -6.74
CA LEU A 137 5.39 6.33 -6.58
C LEU A 137 5.11 5.30 -7.68
N ALA A 138 3.85 5.17 -8.09
CA ALA A 138 3.46 4.33 -9.23
C ALA A 138 4.05 4.85 -10.55
N GLY A 139 4.59 6.08 -10.57
CA GLY A 139 5.12 6.70 -11.77
C GLY A 139 4.03 6.96 -12.79
N PHE A 140 2.82 7.33 -12.34
CA PHE A 140 1.73 7.64 -13.25
C PHE A 140 2.13 8.81 -14.14
N ARG A 141 2.20 8.56 -15.45
CA ARG A 141 2.53 9.56 -16.46
C ARG A 141 1.41 9.60 -17.48
N ILE A 142 1.16 10.79 -18.01
CA ILE A 142 0.10 11.03 -18.98
C ILE A 142 0.64 10.73 -20.40
N PRO A 143 -0.15 10.16 -21.32
CA PRO A 143 0.27 10.05 -22.72
C PRO A 143 0.60 11.42 -23.32
N ASP A 144 1.61 11.49 -24.20
CA ASP A 144 1.85 12.73 -24.96
C ASP A 144 0.68 12.97 -25.93
N LYS A 145 0.32 14.23 -26.19
CA LYS A 145 -0.71 14.55 -27.20
C LYS A 145 -0.35 13.98 -28.56
N ALA A 146 0.93 13.96 -28.92
CA ALA A 146 1.39 13.36 -30.17
C ALA A 146 1.10 11.84 -30.24
N ASP A 147 1.14 11.16 -29.10
CA ASP A 147 0.86 9.72 -29.00
C ASP A 147 -0.62 9.39 -29.15
N LEU A 148 -1.51 10.32 -28.80
CA LEU A 148 -2.96 10.16 -28.95
C LEU A 148 -3.42 10.27 -30.41
N VAL A 149 -2.62 10.89 -31.28
CA VAL A 149 -2.96 11.19 -32.68
C VAL A 149 -2.21 10.26 -33.66
N ALA A 150 -1.14 9.59 -33.21
CA ALA A 150 -0.33 8.72 -34.05
C ALA A 150 -1.02 7.37 -34.35
N ASN A 151 -1.01 6.94 -35.62
CA ASN A 151 -1.47 5.61 -36.02
C ASN A 151 -0.50 4.52 -35.49
N PRO A 152 -1.01 3.42 -34.89
CA PRO A 152 -0.20 2.39 -34.23
C PRO A 152 0.69 1.55 -35.17
N SER A 153 0.66 1.78 -36.48
CA SER A 153 1.34 0.96 -37.49
C SER A 153 2.78 1.37 -37.84
N ASN A 154 3.33 2.44 -37.25
CA ASN A 154 4.72 2.83 -37.48
C ASN A 154 5.60 2.45 -36.29
N GLU A 155 6.25 1.29 -36.38
CA GLU A 155 7.18 0.74 -35.37
C GLU A 155 8.45 1.57 -35.14
N ASN A 156 8.68 2.63 -35.92
CA ASN A 156 9.78 3.58 -35.71
C ASN A 156 9.40 4.67 -34.70
N TYR A 157 9.02 4.26 -33.48
CA TYR A 157 8.90 5.18 -32.35
C TYR A 157 10.30 5.70 -31.98
N LYS A 158 10.70 6.82 -32.61
CA LYS A 158 11.88 7.57 -32.18
C LYS A 158 11.75 7.84 -30.68
N LEU A 159 12.76 7.43 -29.92
CA LEU A 159 12.93 7.63 -28.47
C LEU A 159 13.17 9.12 -28.14
N SER A 160 12.28 9.98 -28.60
CA SER A 160 12.31 11.41 -28.31
C SER A 160 11.94 11.63 -26.83
N PRO A 161 12.59 12.56 -26.12
CA PRO A 161 12.16 12.94 -24.79
C PRO A 161 10.71 13.47 -24.81
N PRO A 162 9.94 13.28 -23.73
CA PRO A 162 8.55 13.72 -23.67
C PRO A 162 8.43 15.25 -23.74
N SER A 163 7.28 15.75 -24.25
CA SER A 163 7.02 17.19 -24.35
C SER A 163 7.04 17.92 -23.01
N ASN A 164 6.74 17.22 -21.91
CA ASN A 164 6.90 17.73 -20.55
C ASN A 164 7.22 16.60 -19.57
N ARG A 165 7.62 16.96 -18.35
CA ARG A 165 7.96 16.00 -17.27
C ARG A 165 6.79 15.13 -16.79
N TYR A 166 5.54 15.48 -17.09
CA TYR A 166 4.36 14.72 -16.69
C TYR A 166 3.99 13.65 -17.73
N CYS A 167 4.50 13.77 -18.95
CA CYS A 167 4.25 12.83 -20.03
C CYS A 167 5.11 11.56 -19.90
N ILE A 168 4.62 10.45 -20.45
CA ILE A 168 5.29 9.15 -20.46
C ILE A 168 6.63 9.29 -21.19
N ASP A 169 7.73 8.99 -20.49
CA ASP A 169 9.02 8.82 -21.12
C ASP A 169 9.20 7.35 -21.53
N LYS A 170 9.00 7.08 -22.82
CA LYS A 170 9.09 5.74 -23.40
C LYS A 170 10.48 5.10 -23.25
N ARG A 171 11.51 5.91 -22.97
CA ARG A 171 12.88 5.44 -22.74
C ARG A 171 13.06 4.72 -21.40
N VAL A 172 12.16 4.97 -20.44
CA VAL A 172 12.26 4.46 -19.05
C VAL A 172 11.60 3.08 -18.91
N PHE A 173 10.88 2.63 -19.94
CA PHE A 173 10.24 1.32 -19.98
C PHE A 173 10.94 0.42 -21.01
N PRO A 174 12.15 -0.10 -20.72
CA PRO A 174 12.79 -1.03 -21.62
C PRO A 174 11.92 -2.29 -21.76
N GLN A 175 11.61 -2.67 -23.01
CA GLN A 175 10.81 -3.86 -23.29
C GLN A 175 11.58 -5.17 -22.99
N SER A 176 12.88 -5.09 -22.71
CA SER A 176 13.74 -6.21 -22.38
C SER A 176 14.73 -5.84 -21.29
N LEU A 177 14.94 -6.74 -20.33
CA LEU A 177 16.02 -6.64 -19.34
C LEU A 177 17.38 -6.55 -20.04
N SER A 178 18.28 -5.71 -19.53
CA SER A 178 19.68 -5.69 -19.94
C SER A 178 20.36 -7.03 -19.61
N ALA A 179 21.54 -7.30 -20.20
CA ALA A 179 22.30 -8.50 -19.87
C ALA A 179 22.62 -8.58 -18.36
N ASP A 180 22.99 -7.45 -17.75
CA ASP A 180 23.27 -7.35 -16.31
C ASP A 180 22.02 -7.59 -15.46
N GLU A 181 20.87 -7.06 -15.86
CA GLU A 181 19.60 -7.28 -15.17
C GLU A 181 19.14 -8.73 -15.29
N LYS A 182 19.33 -9.37 -16.44
CA LYS A 182 19.07 -10.81 -16.62
C LYS A 182 19.98 -11.66 -15.75
N ALA A 183 21.27 -11.33 -15.69
CA ALA A 183 22.24 -12.03 -14.85
C ALA A 183 21.88 -11.89 -13.36
N LYS A 184 21.57 -10.67 -12.90
CA LYS A 184 21.12 -10.40 -11.53
C LYS A 184 19.83 -11.14 -11.19
N HIS A 185 18.83 -11.10 -12.07
CA HIS A 185 17.57 -11.80 -11.86
C HIS A 185 17.75 -13.32 -11.79
N SER A 186 18.59 -13.89 -12.65
CA SER A 186 18.91 -15.32 -12.64
C SER A 186 19.63 -15.72 -11.35
N TYR A 187 20.62 -14.94 -10.93
CA TYR A 187 21.37 -15.17 -9.69
C TYR A 187 20.45 -15.27 -8.46
N TYR A 188 19.54 -14.30 -8.26
CA TYR A 188 18.66 -14.31 -7.10
C TYR A 188 17.53 -15.35 -7.21
N SER A 189 17.05 -15.64 -8.42
CA SER A 189 15.98 -16.63 -8.62
C SER A 189 16.49 -18.07 -8.46
N GLN A 190 17.71 -18.37 -8.92
CA GLN A 190 18.37 -19.67 -8.72
C GLN A 190 18.76 -19.87 -7.27
N ARG A 191 19.32 -18.84 -6.60
CA ARG A 191 19.68 -18.93 -5.19
C ARG A 191 18.48 -19.27 -4.29
N TYR A 192 17.29 -18.76 -4.61
CA TYR A 192 16.06 -19.13 -3.90
C TYR A 192 15.63 -20.58 -4.17
N GLN A 193 15.82 -21.11 -5.37
CA GLN A 193 15.55 -22.53 -5.65
C GLN A 193 16.54 -23.45 -4.93
N ASP A 194 17.81 -23.07 -4.88
CA ASP A 194 18.85 -23.83 -4.19
C ASP A 194 18.65 -23.80 -2.67
N GLU A 195 18.30 -22.66 -2.07
CA GLU A 195 18.00 -22.58 -0.63
C GLU A 195 16.71 -23.35 -0.24
N VAL A 196 15.70 -23.39 -1.12
CA VAL A 196 14.47 -24.20 -0.91
C VAL A 196 14.75 -25.71 -1.08
N LEU A 197 15.64 -26.10 -2.00
CA LEU A 197 16.12 -27.47 -2.16
C LEU A 197 16.94 -27.92 -0.95
N VAL A 198 17.79 -27.04 -0.39
CA VAL A 198 18.59 -27.33 0.81
C VAL A 198 17.71 -27.46 2.05
N CYS A 199 16.66 -26.64 2.20
CA CYS A 199 15.69 -26.78 3.29
C CYS A 199 14.76 -28.00 3.15
N SER A 200 14.55 -28.52 1.93
CA SER A 200 13.76 -29.75 1.71
C SER A 200 14.55 -31.04 1.94
N CYS A 201 15.87 -30.95 2.14
CA CYS A 201 16.73 -32.09 2.51
C CYS A 201 16.93 -32.23 4.03
N TYR A 202 16.24 -31.43 4.86
CA TYR A 202 16.30 -31.49 6.33
C TYR A 202 14.91 -31.62 6.99
N ILE A 203 14.02 -32.42 6.38
CA ILE A 203 12.87 -33.03 7.06
C ILE A 203 12.89 -34.53 6.76
#